data_AF-A0A352KDF0-F1
#
_entry.id   AF-A0A352KDF0-F1
#
_cell.length_a   1.000
_cell.length_b   1.000
_cell.length_c   1.000
_cell.angle_alpha   90.00
_cell.angle_beta   90.00
_cell.angle_gamma   90.00
#
_symmetry.space_group_name_H-M   'P 1'
#
loop_
_entity.id
_entity.type
_entity.pdbx_description
1 polymer ?
#
loop_
_entity_poly.entity_id
_entity_poly.type
_entity_poly.pdbx_seq_one_letter_code
_entity_poly.pdbx_strand_id
1 'polypeptide(L)' 'MGGSSPVQKRQRAYRRGLDAEWLCVLSLRARGYRILARRYRCVAGEIDIVARRGKVIAA' A
#
# COMPACT_ATOMS: atom_id res chain seq x y z
N MET A 1 35.26 -11.08 -13.67
CA MET A 1 34.75 -9.83 -13.06
C MET A 1 33.28 -10.02 -12.73
N GLY A 2 32.99 -10.61 -11.58
CA GLY A 2 31.64 -10.83 -11.07
C GLY A 2 31.40 -9.96 -9.85
N GLY A 3 30.26 -9.29 -9.80
CA GLY A 3 29.91 -8.41 -8.68
C GLY A 3 28.68 -7.56 -8.95
N SER A 4 27.58 -8.17 -9.38
CA SER A 4 26.27 -7.52 -9.44
C SER A 4 25.83 -7.16 -8.01
N SER A 5 26.17 -5.95 -7.58
CA SER A 5 25.87 -5.45 -6.24
C SER A 5 24.35 -5.32 -6.03
N PRO A 6 23.76 -5.93 -4.98
CA PRO A 6 22.30 -5.95 -4.74
C PRO A 6 21.71 -4.58 -4.35
N VAL A 7 22.55 -3.55 -4.23
CA VAL A 7 22.20 -2.23 -3.68
C VAL A 7 21.31 -1.39 -4.62
N GLN A 8 21.35 -1.63 -5.94
CA GLN A 8 20.62 -0.79 -6.91
C GLN A 8 19.14 -1.19 -7.10
N LYS A 9 18.71 -2.39 -6.67
CA LYS A 9 17.29 -2.80 -6.78
C LYS A 9 16.38 -2.17 -5.73
N ARG A 10 16.93 -1.59 -4.65
CA ARG A 10 16.16 -1.12 -3.49
C ARG A 10 15.66 0.32 -3.62
N GLN A 11 16.32 1.17 -4.41
CA GLN A 11 15.94 2.58 -4.55
C GLN A 11 14.72 2.82 -5.46
N ARG A 12 14.44 1.93 -6.42
CA ARG A 12 13.21 1.99 -7.23
C ARG A 12 11.96 1.53 -6.47
N ALA A 13 12.13 0.69 -5.45
CA ALA A 13 11.03 0.24 -4.60
C ALA A 13 10.58 1.34 -3.61
N TYR A 14 11.51 2.20 -3.16
CA TYR A 14 11.21 3.21 -2.15
C TYR A 14 10.40 4.41 -2.69
N ARG A 15 10.64 4.81 -3.95
CA ARG A 15 9.84 5.86 -4.62
C ARG A 15 8.46 5.36 -5.07
N ARG A 16 8.33 4.07 -5.39
CA ARG A 16 7.05 3.45 -5.75
C ARG A 16 6.14 3.22 -4.55
N GLY A 17 6.65 3.12 -3.33
CA GLY A 17 5.84 2.86 -2.14
C GLY A 17 4.84 3.97 -1.83
N LEU A 18 5.26 5.24 -1.91
CA LEU A 18 4.38 6.40 -1.68
C LEU A 18 3.34 6.55 -2.78
N ASP A 19 3.76 6.39 -4.05
CA ASP A 19 2.85 6.43 -5.18
C ASP A 19 1.87 5.25 -5.14
N ALA A 20 2.31 4.05 -4.75
CA ALA A 20 1.46 2.87 -4.65
C ALA A 20 0.39 3.04 -3.57
N GLU A 21 0.73 3.64 -2.43
CA GLU A 21 -0.25 3.92 -1.38
C GLU A 21 -1.29 4.95 -1.86
N TRP A 22 -0.84 6.00 -2.57
CA TRP A 22 -1.72 6.99 -3.17
C TRP A 22 -2.59 6.40 -4.29
N LEU A 23 -2.02 5.60 -5.19
CA LEU A 23 -2.73 4.88 -6.26
C LEU A 23 -3.72 3.88 -5.70
N CYS A 24 -3.39 3.19 -4.60
CA CYS A 24 -4.29 2.28 -3.92
C CYS A 24 -5.49 3.06 -3.36
N VAL A 25 -5.25 4.15 -2.63
CA VAL A 25 -6.33 5.03 -2.16
C VAL A 25 -7.15 5.60 -3.31
N LEU A 26 -6.51 6.05 -4.40
CA LEU A 26 -7.20 6.63 -5.55
C LEU A 26 -8.06 5.58 -6.26
N SER A 27 -7.53 4.38 -6.48
CA SER A 27 -8.24 3.24 -7.09
C SER A 27 -9.41 2.79 -6.23
N LEU A 28 -9.21 2.70 -4.91
CA LEU A 28 -10.26 2.38 -3.95
C LEU A 28 -11.35 3.46 -3.97
N ARG A 29 -10.99 4.74 -3.93
CA ARG A 29 -11.95 5.86 -4.04
C ARG A 29 -12.69 5.85 -5.37
N ALA A 30 -12.01 5.64 -6.50
CA ALA A 30 -12.60 5.55 -7.83
C ALA A 30 -13.59 4.36 -7.94
N ARG A 31 -13.29 3.25 -7.24
CA ARG A 31 -14.19 2.10 -7.11
C ARG A 31 -15.33 2.32 -6.10
N GLY A 32 -15.45 3.49 -5.48
CA GLY A 32 -16.49 3.84 -4.52
C GLY A 32 -16.24 3.33 -3.09
N TYR A 33 -14.99 2.98 -2.76
CA TYR A 33 -14.61 2.65 -1.39
C TYR A 33 -14.27 3.93 -0.60
N ARG A 34 -14.71 3.95 0.65
CA ARG A 34 -14.35 4.95 1.65
C ARG A 34 -13.18 4.44 2.48
N ILE A 35 -12.08 5.17 2.49
CA ILE A 35 -10.92 4.84 3.34
C ILE A 35 -11.31 5.05 4.80
N LEU A 36 -11.15 4.02 5.62
CA LEU A 36 -11.48 4.03 7.05
C LEU A 36 -10.24 4.28 7.91
N ALA A 37 -9.11 3.65 7.57
CA ALA A 37 -7.85 3.80 8.28
C ALA A 37 -6.67 3.63 7.32
N ARG A 38 -5.54 4.24 7.67
CA ARG A 38 -4.24 4.05 7.02
C ARG A 38 -3.23 3.70 8.10
N ARG A 39 -2.30 2.79 7.82
CA ARG A 39 -1.30 2.23 8.74
C ARG A 39 -1.91 1.77 10.05
N TYR A 40 -2.94 0.94 9.96
CA TYR A 40 -3.61 0.39 11.11
C TYR A 40 -2.77 -0.75 11.71
N ARG A 41 -2.34 -0.59 12.96
CA ARG A 41 -1.62 -1.62 13.71
C ARG A 41 -2.60 -2.43 14.52
N CYS A 42 -2.71 -3.72 14.21
CA CYS A 42 -3.53 -4.69 14.93
C CYS A 42 -2.64 -5.58 15.78
N VAL A 43 -3.24 -6.23 16.78
CA VAL A 43 -2.57 -7.32 17.53
C VAL A 43 -2.14 -8.47 16.60
N ALA A 44 -2.88 -8.71 15.52
CA ALA A 44 -2.62 -9.78 14.55
C ALA A 44 -1.65 -9.38 13.41
N GLY A 45 -1.25 -8.11 13.28
CA GLY A 45 -0.39 -7.66 12.19
C GLY A 45 -0.57 -6.18 11.83
N GLU A 46 0.12 -5.77 10.77
CA GLU A 46 0.06 -4.40 10.23
C GLU A 46 -0.77 -4.39 8.94
N ILE A 47 -1.72 -3.46 8.85
CA ILE A 47 -2.55 -3.24 7.67
C ILE A 47 -2.26 -1.83 7.14
N ASP A 48 -1.81 -1.72 5.89
CA ASP A 48 -1.46 -0.43 5.30
C ASP A 48 -2.69 0.46 5.05
N ILE A 49 -3.78 -0.08 4.49
CA ILE A 49 -5.00 0.70 4.19
C ILE A 49 -6.23 -0.16 4.43
N VAL A 50 -7.17 0.34 5.24
CA VAL A 50 -8.51 -0.24 5.37
C VAL A 50 -9.51 0.62 4.62
N ALA A 51 -10.31 0.03 3.74
CA ALA A 51 -11.33 0.70 2.98
C ALA A 51 -12.66 -0.07 2.97
N ARG A 52 -13.78 0.63 2.85
CA ARG A 52 -15.12 0.05 2.92
C ARG A 52 -16.01 0.54 1.78
N ARG A 53 -16.74 -0.37 1.14
CA ARG A 53 -17.79 -0.06 0.16
C ARG A 53 -19.08 -0.77 0.56
N GLY A 54 -20.04 -0.04 1.13
CA GLY A 54 -21.30 -0.61 1.59
C GLY A 54 -21.10 -1.66 2.70
N LYS A 55 -21.30 -2.94 2.37
CA LYS A 55 -21.08 -4.09 3.26
C LYS A 55 -19.71 -4.79 3.06
N VAL A 56 -18.91 -4.36 2.07
CA VAL A 56 -17.61 -4.94 1.76
C VAL A 56 -16.49 -4.15 2.45
N ILE A 57 -15.53 -4.86 3.06
CA ILE A 57 -14.31 -4.31 3.64
C ILE A 57 -13.11 -4.87 2.87
N ALA A 58 -12.17 -4.00 2.51
CA ALA A 58 -10.89 -4.32 1.90
C ALA A 58 -9.77 -3.82 2.83
N ALA A 59 -8.73 -4.63 3.04
CA ALA A 59 -7.61 -4.38 3.93
C ALA A 59 -6.35 -5.02 3.35
#